data_AF-A0A8D8VZ42-F1
#
_entry.id   AF-A0A8D8VZ42-F1
#
_cell.length_a   1.000
_cell.length_b   1.000
_cell.length_c   1.000
_cell.angle_alpha   90.00
_cell.angle_beta   90.00
_cell.angle_gamma   90.00
#
_symmetry.space_group_name_H-M   'P 1'
#
loop_
_entity.id
_entity.type
_entity.pdbx_description
1 polymer ?
#
loop_
_entity_poly.entity_id
_entity_poly.type
_entity_poly.pdbx_seq_one_letter_code
_entity_poly.pdbx_strand_id
1 'polypeptide(L)'
;MYAMGYTYFVLSLRIFWLSAVLVVLTLCSLSTQSLLVSWNTKRIVLTQETTELKVWEIPFPAITICSDNQINRYALNFSAETPVEDLNQEEKELLDLIRIICFISGRSNKTVLDDTPLHYIFTKSAVSCQMSVLGARWTFDQLLPPCAYFQSVLMPQGICYTLNLVALRNLVTPQYLEV
;
A
#
# COMPACT_ATOMS: atom_id res chain seq x y z
N MET A 1 5.62 -2.01 -84.07
CA MET A 1 5.12 -3.23 -83.40
C MET A 1 5.90 -3.59 -82.14
N TYR A 2 7.23 -3.41 -82.07
CA TYR A 2 8.05 -3.73 -80.88
C TYR A 2 7.79 -2.86 -79.62
N ALA A 3 7.40 -1.59 -79.78
CA ALA A 3 7.12 -0.70 -78.64
C ALA A 3 5.86 -1.10 -77.85
N MET A 4 4.90 -1.75 -78.51
CA MET A 4 3.64 -2.17 -77.88
C MET A 4 3.84 -3.41 -77.00
N GLY A 5 4.73 -4.34 -77.40
CA GLY A 5 5.07 -5.52 -76.58
C GLY A 5 5.83 -5.19 -75.30
N TYR A 6 6.68 -4.16 -75.32
CA TYR A 6 7.46 -3.72 -74.15
C TYR A 6 6.58 -3.09 -73.06
N THR A 7 5.57 -2.30 -73.44
CA THR A 7 4.65 -1.69 -72.47
C THR A 7 3.76 -2.73 -71.78
N TYR A 8 3.26 -3.74 -72.50
CA TYR A 8 2.51 -4.86 -71.90
C TYR A 8 3.36 -5.66 -70.92
N PHE A 9 4.62 -5.95 -71.26
CA PHE A 9 5.53 -6.65 -70.34
C PHE A 9 5.78 -5.85 -69.05
N VAL A 10 5.98 -4.54 -69.15
CA VAL A 10 6.18 -3.66 -67.98
C VAL A 10 4.90 -3.54 -67.14
N LEU A 11 3.71 -3.55 -67.76
CA LEU A 11 2.42 -3.57 -67.07
C LEU A 11 2.21 -4.87 -66.28
N SER A 12 2.47 -6.03 -66.90
CA SER A 12 2.39 -7.33 -66.22
C SER A 12 3.35 -7.41 -65.03
N LEU A 13 4.57 -6.87 -65.18
CA LEU A 13 5.55 -6.81 -64.10
C LEU A 13 5.06 -5.94 -62.93
N ARG A 14 4.47 -4.76 -63.22
CA ARG A 14 3.91 -3.88 -62.18
C ARG A 14 2.76 -4.53 -61.42
N ILE A 15 1.86 -5.24 -62.12
CA ILE A 15 0.73 -5.96 -61.51
C ILE A 15 1.24 -7.10 -60.63
N PHE A 16 2.25 -7.85 -61.09
CA PHE A 16 2.88 -8.90 -60.29
C PHE A 16 3.48 -8.35 -58.99
N TRP A 17 4.27 -7.28 -59.07
CA TRP A 17 4.86 -6.67 -57.86
C TRP A 17 3.81 -6.06 -56.92
N LEU A 18 2.76 -5.44 -57.46
CA LEU A 18 1.64 -4.94 -56.65
C LEU A 18 0.94 -6.09 -55.91
N SER A 19 0.68 -7.20 -56.60
CA SER A 19 0.09 -8.40 -55.98
C SER A 19 0.98 -9.00 -54.89
N ALA A 20 2.30 -9.04 -55.12
CA ALA A 20 3.26 -9.54 -54.15
C ALA A 20 3.29 -8.67 -52.88
N VAL A 21 3.30 -7.34 -53.04
CA VAL A 21 3.23 -6.40 -51.91
C VAL A 21 1.93 -6.56 -51.13
N LEU A 22 0.80 -6.72 -51.82
CA LEU A 22 -0.50 -6.92 -51.17
C LEU A 22 -0.51 -8.20 -50.33
N VAL A 23 0.03 -9.30 -50.85
CA VAL A 23 0.13 -10.58 -50.13
C VAL A 23 1.02 -10.45 -48.90
N VAL A 24 2.14 -9.74 -48.99
CA VAL A 24 3.03 -9.52 -47.83
C VAL A 24 2.32 -8.68 -46.76
N LEU A 25 1.59 -7.64 -47.14
CA LEU A 25 0.85 -6.79 -46.20
C LEU A 25 -0.27 -7.56 -45.48
N THR A 26 -0.99 -8.42 -46.18
CA THR A 26 -2.06 -9.23 -45.56
C THR A 26 -1.49 -10.25 -44.58
N LEU A 27 -0.42 -10.96 -44.95
CA LEU A 27 0.25 -11.92 -44.05
C LEU A 27 0.83 -11.24 -42.81
N CYS A 28 1.41 -10.05 -42.96
CA CYS A 28 1.94 -9.26 -41.85
C CYS A 28 0.81 -8.81 -40.89
N SER A 29 -0.30 -8.33 -41.42
CA SER A 29 -1.46 -7.91 -40.64
C SER A 29 -2.06 -9.07 -39.83
N LEU A 30 -2.26 -10.23 -40.47
CA LEU A 30 -2.78 -11.44 -39.81
C LEU A 30 -1.86 -11.93 -38.68
N SER A 31 -0.54 -11.91 -38.93
CA SER A 31 0.46 -12.31 -37.93
C SER A 31 0.49 -11.34 -36.75
N THR A 32 0.35 -10.04 -37.01
CA THR A 32 0.29 -9.02 -35.94
C THR A 32 -0.98 -9.17 -35.11
N GLN A 33 -2.13 -9.42 -35.75
CA GLN A 33 -3.39 -9.63 -35.04
C GLN A 33 -3.35 -10.88 -34.14
N SER A 34 -2.79 -11.99 -34.61
CA SER A 34 -2.69 -13.21 -33.79
C SER A 34 -1.77 -13.02 -32.57
N LEU A 35 -0.69 -12.25 -32.73
CA LEU A 35 0.18 -11.85 -31.62
C LEU A 35 -0.54 -10.92 -30.63
N LEU A 36 -1.31 -9.94 -31.10
CA LEU A 36 -2.08 -9.03 -30.24
C LEU A 36 -3.18 -9.77 -29.46
N VAL A 37 -3.90 -10.68 -30.13
CA VAL A 37 -4.88 -11.54 -29.45
C VAL A 37 -4.18 -12.41 -28.42
N SER A 38 -3.04 -13.02 -28.75
CA SER A 38 -2.26 -13.81 -27.81
C SER A 38 -1.75 -12.96 -26.64
N TRP A 39 -1.33 -11.71 -26.86
CA TRP A 39 -0.88 -10.81 -25.81
C TRP A 39 -2.02 -10.42 -24.86
N ASN A 40 -3.18 -10.07 -25.42
CA ASN A 40 -4.36 -9.69 -24.64
C ASN A 40 -5.03 -10.87 -23.92
N THR A 41 -4.88 -12.09 -24.45
CA THR A 41 -5.44 -13.32 -23.86
C THR A 41 -4.45 -14.11 -23.01
N LYS A 42 -3.13 -13.84 -23.12
CA LYS A 42 -2.11 -14.49 -22.31
C LYS A 42 -2.31 -14.10 -20.85
N ARG A 43 -2.93 -15.03 -20.12
CA ARG A 43 -2.85 -15.15 -18.67
C ARG A 43 -1.38 -15.00 -18.26
N ILE A 44 -1.14 -14.16 -17.25
CA ILE A 44 0.17 -14.03 -16.59
C ILE A 44 0.70 -15.43 -16.30
N VAL A 45 1.79 -15.81 -16.97
CA VAL A 45 2.47 -17.08 -16.71
C VAL A 45 3.33 -16.85 -15.48
N LEU A 46 2.85 -17.28 -14.33
CA LEU A 46 3.63 -17.28 -13.10
C LEU A 46 4.63 -18.42 -13.20
N THR A 47 5.90 -18.09 -13.38
CA THR A 47 6.99 -19.05 -13.18
C THR A 47 7.22 -19.18 -11.69
N GLN A 48 6.82 -20.32 -11.12
CA GLN A 48 7.19 -20.66 -9.75
C GLN A 48 8.68 -20.97 -9.75
N GLU A 49 9.48 -20.08 -9.19
CA GLU A 49 10.87 -20.43 -8.90
C GLU A 49 10.86 -21.59 -7.90
N THR A 50 11.50 -22.70 -8.27
CA THR A 50 11.68 -23.87 -7.40
C THR A 50 12.88 -23.71 -6.48
N THR A 51 13.51 -22.54 -6.47
CA THR A 51 14.54 -22.21 -5.48
C THR A 51 13.83 -22.10 -4.13
N GLU A 52 13.82 -23.20 -3.40
CA GLU A 52 13.37 -23.21 -2.02
C GLU A 52 14.33 -22.33 -1.22
N LEU A 53 13.97 -21.05 -1.07
CA LEU A 53 14.58 -20.21 -0.05
C LEU A 53 14.38 -20.93 1.26
N LYS A 54 15.47 -21.20 1.94
CA LYS A 54 15.39 -21.83 3.25
C LYS A 54 14.67 -20.85 4.17
N VAL A 55 13.80 -21.35 5.05
CA VAL A 55 12.93 -20.49 5.88
C VAL A 55 13.71 -19.44 6.68
N TRP A 56 14.96 -19.71 7.04
CA TRP A 56 15.84 -18.77 7.76
C TRP A 56 16.44 -17.65 6.90
N GLU A 57 16.34 -17.73 5.57
CA GLU A 57 16.80 -16.70 4.62
C GLU A 57 15.70 -15.64 4.39
N ILE A 58 14.46 -15.94 4.78
CA ILE A 58 13.32 -15.03 4.67
C ILE A 58 13.35 -14.05 5.86
N PRO A 59 13.42 -12.72 5.63
CA PRO A 59 13.42 -11.76 6.72
C PRO A 59 12.10 -11.86 7.48
N PHE A 60 12.20 -11.82 8.80
CA PHE A 60 11.02 -11.85 9.66
C PHE A 60 10.13 -10.63 9.37
N PRO A 61 8.80 -10.79 9.25
CA PRO A 61 7.92 -9.69 8.90
C PRO A 61 7.79 -8.66 10.03
N ALA A 62 7.25 -7.50 9.70
CA ALA A 62 6.76 -6.57 10.72
C ALA A 62 5.48 -7.12 11.34
N ILE A 63 5.41 -7.19 12.67
CA ILE A 63 4.23 -7.68 13.40
C ILE A 63 3.57 -6.50 14.09
N THR A 64 2.30 -6.26 13.77
CA THR A 64 1.50 -5.22 14.43
C THR A 64 0.50 -5.85 15.39
N ILE A 65 0.45 -5.31 16.61
CA ILE A 65 -0.51 -5.67 17.65
C ILE A 65 -1.34 -4.43 17.96
N CYS A 66 -2.67 -4.58 17.89
CA CYS A 66 -3.64 -3.55 18.24
C CYS A 66 -4.48 -4.04 19.42
N SER A 67 -4.75 -3.18 20.38
CA SER A 67 -5.71 -3.45 21.45
C SER A 67 -7.11 -3.11 20.97
N ASP A 68 -8.12 -3.94 21.25
CA ASP A 68 -9.52 -3.57 20.95
C ASP A 68 -9.94 -2.30 21.70
N ASN A 69 -9.37 -2.09 22.89
CA ASN A 69 -9.45 -0.81 23.59
C ASN A 69 -8.42 0.14 22.98
N GLN A 70 -8.89 1.14 22.25
CA GLN A 70 -8.03 2.14 21.61
C GLN A 70 -7.62 3.28 22.54
N ILE A 71 -8.46 3.54 23.55
CA ILE A 71 -8.28 4.65 24.47
C ILE A 71 -8.22 4.13 25.89
N ASN A 72 -7.22 4.62 26.62
CA ASN A 72 -7.13 4.44 28.06
C ASN A 72 -8.20 5.29 28.75
N ARG A 73 -9.27 4.64 29.24
CA ARG A 73 -10.35 5.33 29.97
C ARG A 73 -9.83 6.10 31.20
N TYR A 74 -8.77 5.63 31.86
CA TYR A 74 -8.20 6.33 33.01
C TYR A 74 -7.48 7.63 32.65
N ALA A 75 -7.16 7.83 31.37
CA ALA A 75 -6.58 9.08 30.88
C ALA A 75 -7.64 10.11 30.47
N LEU A 76 -8.93 9.72 30.44
CA LEU A 76 -10.03 10.62 30.14
C LEU A 76 -10.78 10.97 31.43
N ASN A 77 -11.03 12.28 31.62
CA ASN A 77 -11.89 12.77 32.71
C ASN A 77 -13.37 12.80 32.32
N PHE A 78 -13.69 12.41 31.08
CA PHE A 78 -15.05 12.42 30.54
C PHE A 78 -15.40 11.08 29.90
N SER A 79 -16.70 10.83 29.73
CA SER A 79 -17.24 9.62 29.13
C SER A 79 -17.89 9.94 27.78
N ALA A 80 -18.18 8.92 26.97
CA ALA A 80 -18.98 9.13 25.76
C ALA A 80 -20.40 9.66 26.06
N GLU A 81 -20.86 9.51 27.31
CA GLU A 81 -22.18 9.95 27.78
C GLU A 81 -22.20 11.36 28.36
N THR A 82 -21.04 12.00 28.58
CA THR A 82 -21.02 13.38 29.09
C THR A 82 -21.49 14.35 28.00
N PRO A 83 -22.47 15.22 28.27
CA PRO A 83 -22.90 16.25 27.33
C PRO A 83 -21.72 17.10 26.87
N VAL A 84 -21.68 17.44 25.57
CA VAL A 84 -20.58 18.23 25.00
C VAL A 84 -20.54 19.62 25.65
N GLU A 85 -21.69 20.13 26.08
CA GLU A 85 -21.85 21.42 26.74
C GLU A 85 -21.05 21.51 28.05
N ASP A 86 -20.95 20.40 28.79
CA ASP A 86 -20.29 20.31 30.08
C ASP A 86 -18.76 20.17 29.97
N LEU A 87 -18.25 19.93 28.75
CA LEU A 87 -16.83 19.77 28.49
C LEU A 87 -16.10 21.12 28.39
N ASN A 88 -14.92 21.18 28.97
CA ASN A 88 -13.99 22.28 28.77
C ASN A 88 -13.51 22.34 27.31
N GLN A 89 -12.97 23.48 26.89
CA GLN A 89 -12.50 23.66 25.52
C GLN A 89 -11.44 22.61 25.11
N GLU A 90 -10.50 22.31 26.03
CA GLU A 90 -9.48 21.28 25.82
C GLU A 90 -10.09 19.87 25.68
N GLU A 91 -11.11 19.56 26.47
CA GLU A 91 -11.80 18.27 26.43
C GLU A 91 -12.63 18.11 25.15
N LYS A 92 -13.25 19.18 24.66
CA LYS A 92 -13.94 19.21 23.36
C LYS A 92 -12.97 18.92 22.22
N GLU A 93 -11.79 19.53 22.26
CA GLU A 93 -10.76 19.28 21.25
C GLU A 93 -10.22 17.85 21.32
N LEU A 94 -10.02 17.31 22.52
CA LEU A 94 -9.62 15.92 22.73
C LEU A 94 -10.69 14.93 22.25
N LEU A 95 -11.96 15.20 22.53
CA LEU A 95 -13.09 14.38 22.05
C LEU A 95 -13.16 14.35 20.52
N ASP A 96 -12.95 15.49 19.85
CA ASP A 96 -12.93 15.57 18.40
C ASP A 96 -11.77 14.79 17.77
N LEU A 97 -10.63 14.69 18.46
CA LEU A 97 -9.51 13.86 18.04
C LEU A 97 -9.79 12.38 18.23
N ILE A 98 -10.40 12.02 19.37
CA ILE A 98 -10.80 10.65 19.69
C ILE A 98 -11.80 10.09 18.67
N ARG A 99 -12.74 10.92 18.21
CA ARG A 99 -13.71 10.57 17.15
C ARG A 99 -13.06 10.24 15.80
N ILE A 100 -11.81 10.63 15.56
CA ILE A 100 -11.08 10.27 14.35
C ILE A 100 -10.56 8.82 14.43
N ILE A 101 -10.25 8.36 15.63
CA ILE A 101 -9.62 7.06 15.90
C ILE A 101 -10.65 6.00 16.25
N CYS A 102 -11.66 6.38 17.04
CA CYS A 102 -12.73 5.49 17.48
C CYS A 102 -13.99 5.71 16.65
N PHE A 103 -14.67 4.62 16.30
CA PHE A 103 -16.00 4.66 15.69
C PHE A 103 -17.08 5.00 16.73
N ILE A 104 -16.99 6.18 17.32
CA ILE A 104 -18.00 6.73 18.24
C ILE A 104 -19.01 7.51 17.40
N SER A 105 -20.29 7.46 17.76
CA SER A 105 -21.35 8.23 17.09
C SER A 105 -21.01 9.73 17.09
N GLY A 106 -20.83 10.29 15.91
CA GLY A 106 -20.46 11.70 15.68
C GLY A 106 -19.18 11.83 14.87
N ARG A 107 -19.27 12.45 13.69
CA ARG A 107 -18.11 12.74 12.85
C ARG A 107 -17.38 13.94 13.41
N SER A 108 -16.06 13.84 13.57
CA SER A 108 -15.23 15.00 13.90
C SER A 108 -15.38 16.07 12.81
N ASN A 109 -15.51 17.33 13.21
CA ASN A 109 -15.52 18.46 12.27
C ASN A 109 -14.10 18.87 11.83
N LYS A 110 -13.06 18.28 12.44
CA LYS A 110 -11.67 18.53 12.06
C LYS A 110 -11.31 17.70 10.83
N THR A 111 -10.90 18.41 9.77
CA THR A 111 -10.43 17.81 8.50
C THR A 111 -8.91 17.66 8.44
N VAL A 112 -8.18 18.39 9.30
CA VAL A 112 -6.71 18.39 9.38
C VAL A 112 -6.30 18.16 10.82
N LEU A 113 -5.38 17.22 11.02
CA LEU A 113 -4.72 16.96 12.29
C LEU A 113 -3.41 17.76 12.32
N ASP A 114 -3.29 18.65 13.29
CA ASP A 114 -2.04 19.35 13.60
C ASP A 114 -1.08 18.43 14.38
N ASP A 115 0.20 18.78 14.48
CA ASP A 115 1.21 17.93 15.13
C ASP A 115 1.03 17.87 16.65
N THR A 116 0.61 18.99 17.26
CA THR A 116 0.48 19.11 18.72
C THR A 116 -0.61 18.20 19.31
N PRO A 117 -1.83 18.10 18.75
CA PRO A 117 -2.87 17.26 19.30
C PRO A 117 -2.65 15.79 18.92
N LEU A 118 -1.99 15.51 17.79
CA LEU A 118 -1.55 14.17 17.41
C LEU A 118 -0.56 13.61 18.44
N HIS A 119 0.44 14.40 18.85
CA HIS A 119 1.40 14.01 19.87
C HIS A 119 0.71 13.71 21.22
N TYR A 120 -0.29 14.50 21.58
CA TYR A 120 -1.08 14.27 22.79
C TYR A 120 -1.81 12.93 22.77
N ILE A 121 -2.44 12.56 21.65
CA ILE A 121 -3.14 11.28 21.52
C ILE A 121 -2.18 10.10 21.72
N PHE A 122 -1.04 10.11 21.02
CA PHE A 122 -0.06 9.02 21.12
C PHE A 122 0.54 8.87 22.52
N THR A 123 0.66 9.97 23.27
CA THR A 123 1.33 9.97 24.57
C THR A 123 0.40 9.82 25.76
N LYS A 124 -0.85 10.28 25.65
CA LYS A 124 -1.78 10.38 26.79
C LYS A 124 -3.02 9.50 26.65
N SER A 125 -3.67 9.49 25.48
CA SER A 125 -4.94 8.77 25.32
C SER A 125 -4.77 7.33 24.86
N ALA A 126 -3.71 7.02 24.10
CA ALA A 126 -3.42 5.67 23.65
C ALA A 126 -3.25 4.69 24.82
N VAL A 127 -3.67 3.44 24.62
CA VAL A 127 -3.31 2.35 25.52
C VAL A 127 -1.78 2.19 25.50
N SER A 128 -1.16 2.27 26.67
CA SER A 128 0.30 2.11 26.82
C SER A 128 0.76 0.75 26.29
N CYS A 129 1.91 0.74 25.60
CA CYS A 129 2.54 -0.49 25.11
C CYS A 129 2.68 -1.55 26.21
N GLN A 130 2.99 -1.16 27.44
CA GLN A 130 3.17 -2.09 28.55
C GLN A 130 1.88 -2.83 28.94
N MET A 131 0.71 -2.25 28.65
CA MET A 131 -0.59 -2.92 28.84
C MET A 131 -0.92 -3.87 27.70
N SER A 132 -0.49 -3.57 26.48
CA SER A 132 -0.73 -4.40 25.30
C SER A 132 0.31 -5.52 25.12
N VAL A 133 1.53 -5.32 25.58
CA VAL A 133 2.67 -6.22 25.40
C VAL A 133 3.31 -6.49 26.75
N LEU A 134 2.99 -7.65 27.32
CA LEU A 134 3.55 -8.10 28.61
C LEU A 134 5.01 -8.58 28.49
N GLY A 135 5.39 -9.08 27.32
CA GLY A 135 6.74 -9.58 27.05
C GLY A 135 6.91 -9.93 25.58
N ALA A 136 8.16 -9.90 25.13
CA ALA A 136 8.51 -10.28 23.78
C ALA A 136 9.79 -11.13 23.80
N ARG A 137 9.83 -12.14 22.93
CA ARG A 137 11.00 -13.00 22.75
C ARG A 137 11.32 -13.06 21.27
N TRP A 138 12.59 -12.85 20.93
CA TRP A 138 13.09 -13.01 19.59
C TRP A 138 13.97 -14.24 19.55
N THR A 139 13.58 -15.24 18.78
CA THR A 139 14.26 -16.55 18.73
C THR A 139 14.49 -17.12 20.14
N PHE A 140 15.72 -17.02 20.66
CA PHE A 140 16.09 -17.49 21.99
C PHE A 140 16.23 -16.35 23.02
N ASP A 141 16.36 -15.11 22.58
CA ASP A 141 16.64 -13.92 23.40
C ASP A 141 15.36 -13.23 23.87
N GLN A 142 15.36 -12.78 25.12
CA GLN A 142 14.25 -12.02 25.68
C GLN A 142 14.45 -10.53 25.41
N LEU A 143 13.46 -9.87 24.83
CA LEU A 143 13.51 -8.45 24.51
C LEU A 143 13.08 -7.65 25.75
N LEU A 144 14.04 -7.11 26.51
CA LEU A 144 13.77 -6.29 27.69
C LEU A 144 14.37 -4.87 27.58
N PRO A 145 13.56 -3.82 27.83
CA PRO A 145 12.09 -3.84 27.95
C PRO A 145 11.44 -4.08 26.57
N PRO A 146 10.29 -4.79 26.49
CA PRO A 146 9.68 -5.14 25.20
C PRO A 146 9.34 -3.89 24.38
N CYS A 147 8.81 -2.85 25.02
CA CYS A 147 8.39 -1.61 24.38
C CYS A 147 9.52 -0.77 23.76
N ALA A 148 10.79 -1.09 24.02
CA ALA A 148 11.90 -0.45 23.29
C ALA A 148 11.99 -0.90 21.82
N TYR A 149 11.42 -2.07 21.51
CA TYR A 149 11.47 -2.67 20.17
C TYR A 149 10.18 -2.47 19.36
N PHE A 150 9.11 -2.02 20.00
CA PHE A 150 7.84 -1.71 19.36
C PHE A 150 7.73 -0.23 19.05
N GLN A 151 7.30 0.10 17.84
CA GLN A 151 7.01 1.47 17.40
C GLN A 151 5.50 1.68 17.34
N SER A 152 5.01 2.84 17.78
CA SER A 152 3.59 3.20 17.67
C SER A 152 3.24 3.60 16.24
N VAL A 153 2.15 3.06 15.70
CA VAL A 153 1.64 3.35 14.36
C VAL A 153 0.15 3.65 14.45
N LEU A 154 -0.32 4.64 13.67
CA LEU A 154 -1.75 4.90 13.50
C LEU A 154 -2.30 4.06 12.35
N MET A 155 -3.33 3.27 12.63
CA MET A 155 -4.04 2.41 11.67
C MET A 155 -5.55 2.71 11.72
N PRO A 156 -6.35 2.20 10.76
CA PRO A 156 -7.80 2.40 10.77
C PRO A 156 -8.51 1.87 12.03
N GLN A 157 -7.92 0.87 12.70
CA GLN A 157 -8.40 0.35 13.98
C GLN A 157 -8.09 1.31 15.14
N GLY A 158 -7.06 2.13 14.98
CA GLY A 158 -6.60 3.13 15.93
C GLY A 158 -5.09 3.05 16.17
N ILE A 159 -4.64 3.22 17.41
CA ILE A 159 -3.20 3.22 17.74
C ILE A 159 -2.75 1.80 18.03
N CYS A 160 -1.73 1.36 17.30
CA CYS A 160 -1.16 0.03 17.37
C CYS A 160 0.35 0.07 17.58
N TYR A 161 0.92 -1.07 17.96
CA TYR A 161 2.35 -1.23 18.19
C TYR A 161 2.92 -2.25 17.22
N THR A 162 3.96 -1.86 16.47
CA THR A 162 4.59 -2.69 15.46
C THR A 162 6.03 -3.03 15.83
N LEU A 163 6.34 -4.32 15.88
CA LEU A 163 7.70 -4.86 16.00
C LEU A 163 8.33 -4.98 14.63
N ASN A 164 9.65 -4.77 14.55
CA ASN A 164 10.44 -4.92 13.33
C ASN A 164 9.96 -4.02 12.17
N LEU A 165 9.45 -2.84 12.52
CA LEU A 165 9.09 -1.81 11.55
C LEU A 165 10.32 -0.97 11.21
N VAL A 166 10.49 -0.68 9.92
CA VAL A 166 11.45 0.33 9.48
C VAL A 166 10.99 1.70 9.98
N ALA A 167 11.85 2.38 10.73
CA ALA A 167 11.51 3.69 11.29
C ALA A 167 11.07 4.67 10.20
N LEU A 168 9.96 5.40 10.43
CA LEU A 168 9.37 6.34 9.46
C LEU A 168 10.38 7.35 8.93
N ARG A 169 11.30 7.84 9.79
CA ARG A 169 12.37 8.78 9.39
C ARG A 169 13.24 8.24 8.25
N ASN A 170 13.47 6.92 8.24
CA ASN A 170 14.29 6.28 7.22
C ASN A 170 13.50 6.09 5.91
N LEU A 171 12.18 5.91 5.99
CA LEU A 171 11.30 5.82 4.81
C LEU A 171 11.14 7.15 4.07
N VAL A 172 11.23 8.28 4.78
CA VAL A 172 11.05 9.63 4.20
C VAL A 172 12.38 10.22 3.68
N THR A 173 13.49 9.47 3.77
CA THR A 173 14.74 9.91 3.14
C THR A 173 14.60 9.92 1.61
N PRO A 174 15.21 10.90 0.91
CA PRO A 174 14.98 11.12 -0.52
C PRO A 174 15.35 9.91 -1.40
N GLN A 175 16.18 8.98 -0.90
CA GLN A 175 16.54 7.73 -1.59
C GLN A 175 15.34 6.82 -1.91
N TYR A 176 14.20 6.96 -1.22
CA TYR A 176 12.99 6.16 -1.48
C TYR A 176 11.88 6.92 -2.22
N LEU A 177 12.06 8.20 -2.51
CA LEU A 177 11.09 9.05 -3.22
C LEU A 177 11.44 9.24 -4.71
N GLU A 178 12.55 8.66 -5.18
CA GLU A 178 13.03 8.74 -6.56
C GLU A 178 12.73 7.48 -7.40
N VAL A 179 11.63 6.77 -7.11
CA VAL A 179 11.14 5.64 -7.93
C VAL A 179 9.80 5.98 -8.57
#